data_AF-A0AAV4NTI5-F1
#
_entry.id   AF-A0AAV4NTI5-F1
#
_cell.length_a   1.000
_cell.length_b   1.000
_cell.length_c   1.000
_cell.angle_alpha   90.00
_cell.angle_beta   90.00
_cell.angle_gamma   90.00
#
_symmetry.space_group_name_H-M   'P 1'
#
loop_
_entity.id
_entity.type
_entity.pdbx_description
1 polymer ?
#
loop_
_entity_poly.entity_id
_entity_poly.type
_entity_poly.pdbx_seq_one_letter_code
_entity_poly.pdbx_strand_id
1 'polypeptide(L)'
;MTLPRTQPHPYKRVTTELSYAQIVNNKPAAQPRTVSLPTPPPMGVACSQPAILSDSALELFKRRITNCYNFNYTLHHTPLPLTVINTTEDAERALDKFTHTISDALDKTSRPHFGQPGKKLPEHIRRNITNRNRIRKAWQNSKDPALKASIKRLTNLIKKQIKIFNSDNWSNFTANLSDNSTSLWRKVAALRSNSSAIPPLTSDAGTTAVSPLDKAD
;
A
#
# COMPACT_ATOMS: atom_id res chain seq x y z
N MET A 1 -36.79 47.26 -19.18
CA MET A 1 -35.93 47.57 -18.02
C MET A 1 -34.81 46.54 -17.97
N THR A 2 -33.66 46.90 -18.52
CA THR A 2 -32.52 46.00 -18.76
C THR A 2 -31.44 46.29 -17.72
N LEU A 3 -31.13 45.30 -16.87
CA LEU A 3 -30.09 45.42 -15.83
C LEU A 3 -28.68 45.47 -16.46
N PRO A 4 -27.74 46.29 -15.93
CA PRO A 4 -26.42 46.41 -16.51
C PRO A 4 -25.53 45.21 -16.16
N ARG A 5 -24.86 44.70 -17.20
CA ARG A 5 -23.87 43.64 -17.20
C ARG A 5 -22.65 44.03 -16.36
N THR A 6 -22.44 43.35 -15.23
CA THR A 6 -21.27 43.53 -14.37
C THR A 6 -20.02 43.02 -15.09
N GLN A 7 -19.03 43.90 -15.30
CA GLN A 7 -17.73 43.54 -15.85
C GLN A 7 -16.88 42.80 -14.80
N PRO A 8 -16.16 41.71 -15.15
CA PRO A 8 -15.27 41.02 -14.22
C PRO A 8 -14.02 41.85 -13.95
N HIS A 9 -13.79 42.16 -12.67
CA HIS A 9 -12.64 42.90 -12.16
C HIS A 9 -11.33 42.09 -12.38
N PRO A 10 -10.25 42.67 -12.93
CA PRO A 10 -9.00 41.95 -13.14
C PRO A 10 -8.25 41.77 -11.82
N TYR A 11 -8.37 40.59 -11.20
CA TYR A 11 -7.44 40.18 -10.16
C TYR A 11 -6.06 39.93 -10.78
N LYS A 12 -5.16 40.89 -10.57
CA LYS A 12 -3.73 40.74 -10.85
C LYS A 12 -3.18 39.59 -9.99
N ARG A 13 -2.78 38.47 -10.60
CA ARG A 13 -1.92 37.48 -9.94
C ARG A 13 -0.53 38.09 -9.82
N VAL A 14 -0.17 38.50 -8.62
CA VAL A 14 1.25 38.67 -8.27
C VAL A 14 1.84 37.26 -8.18
N THR A 15 2.50 36.82 -9.25
CA THR A 15 3.35 35.63 -9.23
C THR A 15 4.65 35.99 -8.53
N THR A 16 4.67 35.89 -7.20
CA THR A 16 5.94 35.84 -6.48
C THR A 16 6.50 34.42 -6.63
N GLU A 17 7.23 34.19 -7.72
CA GLU A 17 8.14 33.07 -7.88
C GLU A 17 9.28 33.24 -6.86
N LEU A 18 9.04 32.82 -5.61
CA LEU A 18 10.13 32.58 -4.67
C LEU A 18 10.54 31.12 -4.77
N SER A 19 11.68 30.92 -5.42
CA SER A 19 12.47 29.69 -5.41
C SER A 19 12.66 29.20 -3.97
N TYR A 20 12.14 28.00 -3.68
CA TYR A 20 12.26 27.32 -2.39
C TYR A 20 13.73 27.08 -1.96
N ALA A 21 14.71 27.29 -2.85
CA ALA A 21 16.13 27.16 -2.58
C ALA A 21 16.73 28.30 -1.73
N GLN A 22 16.06 29.45 -1.61
CA GLN A 22 16.59 30.61 -0.87
C GLN A 22 16.25 30.63 0.64
N ILE A 23 15.30 29.79 1.10
CA ILE A 23 14.85 29.79 2.51
C ILE A 23 15.76 28.92 3.40
N VAL A 24 16.56 28.02 2.83
CA VAL A 24 17.40 27.08 3.61
C VAL A 24 18.77 27.67 3.98
N ASN A 25 19.20 28.78 3.36
CA ASN A 25 20.59 29.25 3.46
C ASN A 25 20.83 30.45 4.40
N ASN A 26 19.79 30.99 5.04
CA ASN A 26 19.96 32.06 6.04
C ASN A 26 19.78 31.50 7.46
N LYS A 27 20.74 30.67 7.89
CA LYS A 27 20.97 30.38 9.30
C LYS A 27 22.30 31.04 9.69
N PRO A 28 22.31 32.05 10.58
CA PRO A 28 23.56 32.70 10.97
C PRO A 28 24.47 31.68 11.68
N ALA A 29 25.74 31.66 11.26
CA ALA A 29 26.79 30.83 11.84
C ALA A 29 27.02 31.23 13.30
N ALA A 30 26.52 30.41 14.23
CA ALA A 30 26.90 30.50 15.63
C ALA A 30 28.32 29.93 15.79
N GLN A 31 29.22 30.75 16.34
CA GLN A 31 30.59 30.38 16.65
C GLN A 31 30.64 29.18 17.62
N PRO A 32 31.60 28.25 17.49
CA PRO A 32 31.73 27.13 18.42
C PRO A 32 32.24 27.63 19.77
N ARG A 33 31.40 27.62 20.80
CA ARG A 33 31.85 27.63 22.19
C ARG A 33 32.48 26.28 22.49
N THR A 34 33.79 26.24 22.67
CA THR A 34 34.52 25.13 23.29
C THR A 34 34.02 24.94 24.71
N VAL A 35 33.16 23.95 24.92
CA VAL A 35 32.87 23.39 26.24
C VAL A 35 33.69 22.11 26.34
N SER A 36 34.67 22.10 27.25
CA SER A 36 35.48 20.94 27.59
C SER A 36 34.58 19.82 28.10
N LEU A 37 34.54 18.71 27.36
CA LEU A 37 33.84 17.48 27.73
C LEU A 37 34.63 16.76 28.85
N PRO A 38 34.00 16.32 29.95
CA PRO A 38 34.67 15.43 30.88
C PRO A 38 34.86 14.05 30.24
N THR A 39 36.08 13.52 30.35
CA THR A 39 36.47 12.17 29.91
C THR A 39 35.55 11.10 30.50
N PRO A 40 35.00 10.18 29.69
CA PRO A 40 34.28 9.03 30.22
C PRO A 40 35.25 8.01 30.84
N PRO A 41 34.89 7.36 31.96
CA PRO A 41 35.67 6.28 32.54
C PRO A 41 35.67 5.04 31.61
N PRO A 42 36.72 4.18 31.70
CA PRO A 42 36.84 2.99 30.86
C PRO A 42 35.77 1.96 31.25
N MET A 43 34.69 1.89 30.47
CA MET A 43 33.71 0.82 30.55
C MET A 43 34.20 -0.37 29.74
N GLY A 44 34.16 -1.54 30.38
CA GLY A 44 34.76 -2.78 29.93
C GLY A 44 34.28 -3.31 28.58
N VAL A 45 35.14 -4.16 28.02
CA VAL A 45 34.91 -5.20 27.01
C VAL A 45 33.57 -5.08 26.28
N ALA A 46 33.60 -4.43 25.11
CA ALA A 46 32.59 -4.64 24.10
C ALA A 46 32.62 -6.11 23.70
N CYS A 47 31.66 -6.89 24.17
CA CYS A 47 31.31 -8.17 23.56
C CYS A 47 30.80 -7.88 22.14
N SER A 48 31.73 -7.80 21.20
CA SER A 48 31.45 -7.89 19.77
C SER A 48 31.07 -9.34 19.46
N GLN A 49 29.88 -9.76 19.87
CA GLN A 49 29.28 -10.93 19.23
C GLN A 49 28.61 -10.42 17.95
N PRO A 50 29.09 -10.82 16.75
CA PRO A 50 28.29 -10.63 15.56
C PRO A 50 26.99 -11.40 15.79
N ALA A 51 25.85 -10.71 15.67
CA ALA A 51 24.56 -11.35 15.58
C ALA A 51 24.60 -12.26 14.35
N ILE A 52 24.95 -13.53 14.54
CA ILE A 52 24.67 -14.57 13.58
C ILE A 52 23.14 -14.66 13.59
N LEU A 53 22.48 -13.88 12.73
CA LEU A 53 21.14 -14.21 12.30
C LEU A 53 21.27 -15.59 11.68
N SER A 54 20.89 -16.63 12.41
CA SER A 54 20.76 -17.97 11.86
C SER A 54 19.83 -17.90 10.65
N ASP A 55 20.10 -18.71 9.62
CA ASP A 55 19.23 -18.81 8.43
C ASP A 55 17.76 -19.07 8.78
N SER A 56 17.50 -19.68 9.95
CA SER A 56 16.15 -19.86 10.50
C SER A 56 15.41 -18.54 10.78
N ALA A 57 16.11 -17.45 11.14
CA ALA A 57 15.51 -16.14 11.37
C ALA A 57 15.05 -15.46 10.06
N LEU A 58 15.68 -15.77 8.92
CA LEU A 58 15.27 -15.29 7.60
C LEU A 58 14.05 -16.04 7.06
N GLU A 59 13.86 -17.31 7.43
CA GLU A 59 12.67 -18.10 7.07
C GLU A 59 11.40 -17.70 7.86
N LEU A 60 11.55 -17.01 9.00
CA LEU A 60 10.43 -16.51 9.79
C LEU A 60 9.80 -15.24 9.19
N PHE A 61 10.53 -14.46 8.38
CA PHE A 61 10.06 -13.18 7.83
C PHE A 61 9.49 -13.23 6.41
N LYS A 62 9.47 -14.41 5.76
CA LYS A 62 8.68 -14.59 4.53
C LYS A 62 7.21 -14.51 4.90
N ARG A 63 6.55 -13.40 4.54
CA ARG A 63 5.10 -13.22 4.73
C ARG A 63 4.37 -14.45 4.16
N ARG A 64 3.80 -15.28 5.02
CA ARG A 64 2.98 -16.43 4.61
C ARG A 64 1.54 -15.96 4.49
N ILE A 65 0.81 -16.55 3.54
CA ILE A 65 -0.65 -16.45 3.54
C ILE A 65 -1.18 -17.81 3.97
N THR A 66 -1.89 -17.81 5.09
CA THR A 66 -2.58 -18.97 5.62
C THR A 66 -3.99 -19.00 5.06
N ASN A 67 -4.43 -20.16 4.55
CA ASN A 67 -5.84 -20.38 4.27
C ASN A 67 -6.56 -20.67 5.60
N CYS A 68 -7.23 -19.67 6.16
CA CYS A 68 -7.89 -19.80 7.46
C CYS A 68 -8.97 -20.89 7.49
N TYR A 69 -9.66 -21.13 6.38
CA TYR A 69 -10.67 -22.19 6.28
C TYR A 69 -10.02 -23.56 6.39
N ASN A 70 -8.98 -23.82 5.59
CA ASN A 70 -8.25 -25.09 5.64
C ASN A 70 -7.54 -25.28 6.99
N PHE A 71 -6.97 -24.22 7.55
CA PHE A 71 -6.34 -24.25 8.87
C PHE A 71 -7.32 -24.67 9.96
N ASN A 72 -8.49 -24.05 9.99
CA ASN A 72 -9.54 -24.39 10.94
C ASN A 72 -10.05 -25.82 10.72
N TYR A 73 -10.27 -26.23 9.47
CA TYR A 73 -10.63 -27.61 9.11
C TYR A 73 -9.57 -28.62 9.60
N THR A 74 -8.28 -28.36 9.36
CA THR A 74 -7.19 -29.23 9.84
C THR A 74 -7.18 -29.33 11.35
N LEU A 75 -7.33 -28.22 12.08
CA LEU A 75 -7.37 -28.25 13.55
C LEU A 75 -8.54 -29.07 14.10
N HIS A 76 -9.72 -28.97 13.48
CA HIS A 76 -10.89 -29.74 13.91
C HIS A 76 -10.76 -31.25 13.66
N HIS A 77 -10.00 -31.64 12.64
CA HIS A 77 -9.79 -33.05 12.29
C HIS A 77 -8.49 -33.64 12.84
N THR A 78 -7.60 -32.83 13.39
CA THR A 78 -6.45 -33.30 14.15
C THR A 78 -6.85 -33.56 15.60
N PRO A 79 -6.80 -34.80 16.09
CA PRO A 79 -7.07 -35.09 17.48
C PRO A 79 -6.02 -34.39 18.34
N LEU A 80 -6.47 -33.46 19.19
CA LEU A 80 -5.61 -32.84 20.19
C LEU A 80 -5.16 -33.92 21.19
N PRO A 81 -3.90 -33.88 21.65
CA PRO A 81 -3.38 -34.87 22.57
C PRO A 81 -4.14 -34.77 23.90
N LEU A 82 -5.07 -35.70 24.13
CA LEU A 82 -5.68 -35.93 25.44
C LEU A 82 -4.66 -36.66 26.31
N THR A 83 -3.73 -35.90 26.90
CA THR A 83 -2.75 -36.43 27.84
C THR A 83 -3.33 -36.39 29.25
N VAL A 84 -3.34 -37.53 29.93
CA VAL A 84 -3.55 -37.55 31.39
C VAL A 84 -2.31 -36.94 32.03
N ILE A 85 -2.47 -35.86 32.77
CA ILE A 85 -1.36 -35.11 33.38
C ILE A 85 -1.23 -35.58 34.83
N ASN A 86 -0.24 -36.42 35.11
CA ASN A 86 0.03 -36.90 36.48
C ASN A 86 1.34 -36.34 37.03
N THR A 87 2.22 -35.83 36.17
CA THR A 87 3.54 -35.33 36.54
C THR A 87 3.87 -34.07 35.74
N THR A 88 4.79 -33.25 36.25
CA THR A 88 5.19 -31.98 35.62
C THR A 88 5.77 -32.21 34.22
N GLU A 89 6.54 -33.29 34.03
CA GLU A 89 7.10 -33.69 32.73
C GLU A 89 6.01 -34.07 31.71
N ASP A 90 4.87 -34.62 32.17
CA ASP A 90 3.74 -34.92 31.29
C ASP A 90 3.05 -33.63 30.82
N ALA A 91 3.03 -32.59 31.66
CA ALA A 91 2.51 -31.27 31.30
C ALA A 91 3.37 -30.59 30.23
N GLU A 92 4.69 -30.60 30.39
CA GLU A 92 5.63 -30.06 29.39
C GLU A 92 5.51 -30.81 28.05
N ARG A 93 5.45 -32.15 28.11
CA ARG A 93 5.27 -32.98 26.91
C ARG A 93 3.92 -32.73 26.22
N ALA A 94 2.85 -32.45 26.97
CA ALA A 94 1.56 -32.08 26.41
C ALA A 94 1.63 -30.73 25.70
N LEU A 95 2.31 -29.75 26.29
CA LEU A 95 2.53 -28.44 25.71
C LEU A 95 3.34 -28.52 24.41
N ASP A 96 4.41 -29.31 24.39
CA ASP A 96 5.22 -29.53 23.19
C ASP A 96 4.40 -30.16 22.06
N LYS A 97 3.59 -31.18 22.37
CA LYS A 97 2.71 -31.80 21.37
C LYS A 97 1.67 -30.81 20.84
N PHE A 98 1.09 -29.98 21.72
CA PHE A 98 0.11 -28.98 21.34
C PHE A 98 0.71 -27.86 20.46
N THR A 99 1.88 -27.36 20.83
CA THR A 99 2.58 -26.34 20.03
C THR A 99 3.04 -26.92 18.69
N HIS A 100 3.46 -28.18 18.66
CA HIS A 100 3.82 -28.89 17.44
C HIS A 100 2.62 -29.08 16.51
N THR A 101 1.46 -29.54 17.01
CA THR A 101 0.26 -29.72 16.16
C THR A 101 -0.23 -28.42 15.56
N ILE A 102 -0.22 -27.32 16.31
CA ILE A 102 -0.58 -26.00 15.77
C ILE A 102 0.42 -25.53 14.72
N SER A 103 1.71 -25.66 14.99
CA SER A 103 2.77 -25.24 14.06
C SER A 103 2.72 -26.06 12.77
N ASP A 104 2.52 -27.37 12.87
CA ASP A 104 2.38 -28.28 11.74
C ASP A 104 1.11 -28.00 10.93
N ALA A 105 -0.04 -27.75 11.57
CA ALA A 105 -1.26 -27.32 10.88
C ALA A 105 -1.07 -25.98 10.17
N LEU A 106 -0.33 -25.05 10.79
CA LEU A 106 -0.01 -23.76 10.18
C LEU A 106 0.89 -23.93 8.96
N ASP A 107 1.93 -24.76 9.03
CA ASP A 107 2.85 -25.00 7.93
C ASP A 107 2.17 -25.72 6.76
N LYS A 108 1.30 -26.70 7.02
CA LYS A 108 0.53 -27.42 5.99
C LYS A 108 -0.45 -26.53 5.24
N THR A 109 -0.99 -25.51 5.89
CA THR A 109 -2.06 -24.66 5.33
C THR A 109 -1.59 -23.28 4.91
N SER A 110 -0.33 -22.97 5.20
CA SER A 110 0.33 -21.74 4.81
C SER A 110 1.16 -21.94 3.56
N ARG A 111 1.20 -20.91 2.73
CA ARG A 111 2.07 -20.85 1.55
C ARG A 111 2.88 -19.57 1.56
N PRO A 112 4.12 -19.60 1.05
CA PRO A 112 4.91 -18.38 0.89
C PRO A 112 4.16 -17.42 -0.02
N HIS A 113 3.93 -16.19 0.45
CA HIS A 113 3.34 -15.16 -0.39
C HIS A 113 4.42 -14.45 -1.17
N PHE A 114 4.64 -14.90 -2.39
CA PHE A 114 5.36 -14.12 -3.39
C PHE A 114 4.42 -13.04 -3.89
N GLY A 115 4.43 -11.89 -3.21
CA GLY A 115 3.81 -10.69 -3.75
C GLY A 115 4.44 -10.41 -5.11
N GLN A 116 3.67 -10.57 -6.18
CA GLN A 116 4.12 -10.18 -7.51
C GLN A 116 4.62 -8.74 -7.41
N PRO A 117 5.83 -8.41 -7.92
CA PRO A 117 6.29 -7.05 -7.96
C PRO A 117 5.36 -6.29 -8.92
N GLY A 118 4.26 -5.75 -8.38
CA GLY A 118 3.34 -4.93 -9.13
C GLY A 118 4.13 -3.83 -9.83
N LYS A 119 3.75 -3.48 -11.06
CA LYS A 119 4.42 -2.44 -11.85
C LYS A 119 4.55 -1.18 -10.98
N LYS A 120 5.75 -0.95 -10.46
CA LYS A 120 5.99 0.14 -9.51
C LYS A 120 5.87 1.43 -10.31
N LEU A 121 5.04 2.35 -9.82
CA LEU A 121 4.98 3.70 -10.38
C LEU A 121 6.40 4.32 -10.38
N PRO A 122 6.72 5.20 -11.34
CA PRO A 122 7.97 5.94 -11.34
C PRO A 122 8.23 6.64 -10.01
N GLU A 123 9.50 6.74 -9.63
CA GLU A 123 9.91 7.25 -8.31
C GLU A 123 9.38 8.66 -8.04
N HIS A 124 9.33 9.51 -9.06
CA HIS A 124 8.82 10.87 -8.92
C HIS A 124 7.32 10.91 -8.54
N ILE A 125 6.48 10.02 -9.11
CA ILE A 125 5.05 9.92 -8.78
C ILE A 125 4.89 9.39 -7.36
N ARG A 126 5.68 8.38 -6.99
CA ARG A 126 5.71 7.83 -5.63
C ARG A 126 6.08 8.88 -4.59
N ARG A 127 7.11 9.69 -4.87
CA ARG A 127 7.52 10.80 -4.01
C ARG A 127 6.38 11.81 -3.80
N ASN A 128 5.65 12.15 -4.86
CA ASN A 128 4.48 13.03 -4.79
C ASN A 128 3.33 12.41 -3.96
N ILE A 129 3.08 11.10 -4.13
CA ILE A 129 2.11 10.34 -3.32
C ILE A 129 2.50 10.39 -1.83
N THR A 130 3.76 10.12 -1.51
CA THR A 130 4.28 10.18 -0.14
C THR A 130 4.12 11.57 0.45
N ASN A 131 4.48 12.62 -0.29
CA ASN A 131 4.35 14.00 0.16
C ASN A 131 2.88 14.38 0.43
N ARG A 132 1.97 14.07 -0.51
CA ARG A 132 0.53 14.28 -0.32
C ARG A 132 0.02 13.57 0.92
N ASN A 133 0.45 12.33 1.16
CA ASN A 133 0.03 11.54 2.32
C ASN A 133 0.55 12.16 3.63
N ARG A 134 1.77 12.70 3.66
CA ARG A 134 2.30 13.45 4.81
C ARG A 134 1.46 14.69 5.12
N ILE A 135 1.15 15.50 4.10
CA ILE A 135 0.30 16.69 4.25
C ILE A 135 -1.12 16.30 4.67
N ARG A 136 -1.65 15.17 4.17
CA ARG A 136 -2.95 14.65 4.60
C ARG A 136 -2.98 14.31 6.09
N LYS A 137 -1.93 13.69 6.62
CA LYS A 137 -1.80 13.45 8.06
C LYS A 137 -1.78 14.77 8.84
N ALA A 138 -0.99 15.74 8.40
CA ALA A 138 -0.94 17.07 9.03
C ALA A 138 -2.31 17.77 9.01
N TRP A 139 -3.04 17.70 7.89
CA TRP A 139 -4.41 18.23 7.78
C TRP A 139 -5.40 17.48 8.67
N GLN A 140 -5.28 16.16 8.80
CA GLN A 140 -6.18 15.39 9.67
C GLN A 140 -6.10 15.84 11.13
N ASN A 141 -4.90 16.21 11.59
CA ASN A 141 -4.64 16.67 12.95
C ASN A 141 -4.98 18.16 13.16
N SER A 142 -4.58 19.04 12.24
CA SER A 142 -4.73 20.50 12.38
C SER A 142 -6.03 21.06 11.79
N LYS A 143 -6.66 20.35 10.85
CA LYS A 143 -7.80 20.80 10.03
C LYS A 143 -7.57 22.09 9.23
N ASP A 144 -6.33 22.54 9.07
CA ASP A 144 -5.98 23.78 8.37
C ASP A 144 -6.42 23.75 6.87
N PRO A 145 -7.24 24.72 6.43
CA PRO A 145 -7.65 24.86 5.03
C PRO A 145 -6.48 24.98 4.03
N ALA A 146 -5.36 25.58 4.41
CA ALA A 146 -4.21 25.72 3.53
C ALA A 146 -3.63 24.34 3.15
N LEU A 147 -3.52 23.44 4.13
CA LEU A 147 -3.09 22.05 3.90
C LEU A 147 -4.09 21.31 3.01
N LYS A 148 -5.40 21.54 3.17
CA LYS A 148 -6.44 20.96 2.29
C LYS A 148 -6.25 21.39 0.84
N ALA A 149 -5.93 22.67 0.60
CA ALA A 149 -5.61 23.18 -0.73
C ALA A 149 -4.36 22.52 -1.31
N SER A 150 -3.29 22.37 -0.51
CA SER A 150 -2.06 21.67 -0.92
C SER A 150 -2.32 20.21 -1.30
N ILE A 151 -3.15 19.49 -0.54
CA ILE A 151 -3.57 18.10 -0.86
C ILE A 151 -4.28 18.06 -2.21
N LYS A 152 -5.23 18.99 -2.47
CA LYS A 152 -5.95 19.06 -3.74
C LYS A 152 -4.99 19.31 -4.91
N ARG A 153 -4.06 20.26 -4.76
CA ARG A 153 -3.03 20.56 -5.77
C ARG A 153 -2.17 19.34 -6.08
N LEU A 154 -1.64 18.66 -5.05
CA LEU A 154 -0.82 17.46 -5.24
C LEU A 154 -1.63 16.30 -5.83
N THR A 155 -2.90 16.15 -5.44
CA THR A 155 -3.78 15.13 -6.00
C THR A 155 -3.97 15.32 -7.50
N ASN A 156 -4.23 16.55 -7.94
CA ASN A 156 -4.37 16.87 -9.37
C ASN A 156 -3.05 16.67 -10.13
N LEU A 157 -1.91 17.05 -9.52
CA LEU A 157 -0.60 16.82 -10.10
C LEU A 157 -0.33 15.32 -10.28
N ILE A 158 -0.59 14.50 -9.26
CA ILE A 158 -0.43 13.03 -9.32
C ILE A 158 -1.33 12.44 -10.41
N LYS A 159 -2.60 12.87 -10.49
CA LYS A 159 -3.51 12.43 -11.55
C LYS A 159 -2.96 12.75 -12.94
N LYS A 160 -2.44 13.97 -13.15
CA LYS A 160 -1.82 14.38 -14.41
C LYS A 160 -0.60 13.51 -14.75
N GLN A 161 0.30 13.30 -13.78
CA GLN A 161 1.50 12.47 -13.98
C GLN A 161 1.17 11.02 -14.30
N ILE A 162 0.19 10.42 -13.60
CA ILE A 162 -0.27 9.06 -13.88
C ILE A 162 -0.90 8.97 -15.28
N LYS A 163 -1.69 9.98 -15.68
CA LYS A 163 -2.28 10.02 -17.03
C LYS A 163 -1.19 10.03 -18.11
N ILE A 164 -0.17 10.87 -17.94
CA ILE A 164 0.98 10.95 -18.86
C ILE A 164 1.72 9.61 -18.88
N PHE A 165 2.11 9.08 -17.73
CA PHE A 165 2.82 7.80 -17.63
C PHE A 165 2.05 6.64 -18.28
N ASN A 166 0.73 6.58 -18.07
CA ASN A 166 -0.09 5.56 -18.71
C ASN A 166 -0.18 5.77 -20.22
N SER A 167 -0.29 7.02 -20.69
CA SER A 167 -0.27 7.35 -22.11
C SER A 167 1.04 6.91 -22.77
N ASP A 168 2.18 7.21 -22.14
CA ASP A 168 3.51 6.82 -22.64
C ASP A 168 3.65 5.29 -22.67
N ASN A 169 3.19 4.60 -21.63
CA ASN A 169 3.18 3.14 -21.60
C ASN A 169 2.31 2.54 -22.72
N TRP A 170 1.15 3.16 -23.01
CA TRP A 170 0.30 2.73 -24.12
C TRP A 170 0.96 2.99 -25.46
N SER A 171 1.55 4.16 -25.67
CA SER A 171 2.28 4.51 -26.89
C SER A 171 3.46 3.55 -27.13
N ASN A 172 4.27 3.30 -26.10
CA ASN A 172 5.36 2.32 -26.14
C ASN A 172 4.83 0.92 -26.42
N PHE A 173 3.71 0.53 -25.79
CA PHE A 173 3.12 -0.76 -26.05
C PHE A 173 2.66 -0.90 -27.51
N THR A 174 1.98 0.12 -28.06
CA THR A 174 1.51 0.10 -29.45
C THR A 174 2.64 0.12 -30.46
N ALA A 175 3.74 0.83 -30.17
CA ALA A 175 4.91 0.87 -31.03
C ALA A 175 5.66 -0.47 -31.09
N ASN A 176 5.62 -1.24 -29.99
CA ASN A 176 6.27 -2.56 -29.89
C ASN A 176 5.34 -3.73 -30.28
N LEU A 177 4.18 -3.46 -30.90
CA LEU A 177 3.30 -4.50 -31.43
C LEU A 177 3.92 -5.10 -32.69
N SER A 178 4.25 -6.39 -32.65
CA SER A 178 4.56 -7.16 -33.87
C SER A 178 3.29 -7.85 -34.38
N ASP A 179 3.10 -7.90 -35.71
CA ASP A 179 1.90 -8.42 -36.38
C ASP A 179 1.52 -9.87 -36.02
N ASN A 180 2.49 -10.69 -35.58
CA ASN A 180 2.27 -12.10 -35.24
C ASN A 180 2.21 -12.40 -33.74
N SER A 181 1.98 -11.39 -32.89
CA SER A 181 2.10 -11.58 -31.44
C SER A 181 0.80 -12.06 -30.75
N THR A 182 0.87 -13.22 -30.09
CA THR A 182 -0.18 -13.71 -29.16
C THR A 182 -0.45 -12.75 -27.99
N SER A 183 0.48 -11.82 -27.72
CA SER A 183 0.36 -10.79 -26.69
C SER A 183 -0.67 -9.71 -27.04
N LEU A 184 -0.88 -9.40 -28.32
CA LEU A 184 -1.92 -8.49 -28.78
C LEU A 184 -3.31 -9.05 -28.45
N TRP A 185 -3.57 -10.30 -28.83
CA TRP A 185 -4.85 -10.95 -28.57
C TRP A 185 -5.19 -11.01 -27.08
N ARG A 186 -4.23 -11.37 -26.22
CA ARG A 186 -4.44 -11.38 -24.75
C ARG A 186 -4.88 -10.01 -24.22
N LYS A 187 -4.31 -8.93 -24.75
CA LYS A 187 -4.65 -7.56 -24.33
C LYS A 187 -5.98 -7.09 -24.88
N VAL A 188 -6.29 -7.37 -26.14
CA VAL A 188 -7.60 -7.07 -26.73
C VAL A 188 -8.70 -7.82 -25.99
N ALA A 189 -8.48 -9.11 -25.71
CA ALA A 189 -9.40 -9.92 -24.91
C ALA A 189 -9.59 -9.32 -23.50
N ALA A 190 -8.51 -8.91 -22.84
CA ALA A 190 -8.59 -8.26 -21.53
C ALA A 190 -9.34 -6.93 -21.57
N LEU A 191 -9.17 -6.12 -22.61
CA LEU A 191 -9.94 -4.87 -22.79
C LEU A 191 -11.43 -5.16 -22.98
N ARG A 192 -11.78 -6.21 -23.71
CA ARG A 192 -13.17 -6.63 -23.95
C ARG A 192 -13.83 -7.20 -22.69
N SER A 193 -13.08 -7.92 -21.84
CA SER A 193 -13.61 -8.52 -20.62
C SER A 193 -13.82 -7.53 -19.47
N ASN A 194 -13.21 -6.34 -19.50
CA ASN A 194 -13.29 -5.34 -18.43
C ASN A 194 -14.59 -4.50 -18.44
N SER A 195 -15.63 -4.95 -19.13
CA SER A 195 -16.95 -4.35 -18.97
C SER A 195 -17.41 -4.62 -17.54
N SER A 196 -17.58 -3.56 -16.74
CA SER A 196 -18.32 -3.67 -15.49
C SER A 196 -19.73 -4.10 -15.88
N ALA A 197 -20.03 -5.40 -15.74
CA ALA A 197 -21.35 -5.93 -16.03
C ALA A 197 -22.32 -5.23 -15.08
N ILE A 198 -23.12 -4.32 -15.63
CA ILE A 198 -24.31 -3.83 -14.93
C ILE A 198 -25.15 -5.08 -14.72
N PRO A 199 -25.48 -5.43 -13.46
CA PRO A 199 -26.33 -6.60 -13.22
C PRO A 199 -27.63 -6.41 -14.01
N PRO A 200 -28.16 -7.48 -14.61
CA PRO A 200 -29.42 -7.39 -15.32
C PRO A 200 -30.51 -6.87 -14.37
N LEU A 201 -31.42 -6.05 -14.90
CA LEU A 201 -32.58 -5.60 -14.14
C LEU A 201 -33.40 -6.84 -13.73
N THR A 202 -33.72 -6.95 -12.45
CA THR A 202 -34.55 -8.02 -11.90
C THR A 202 -35.89 -7.44 -11.49
N SER A 203 -36.98 -8.11 -11.85
CA SER A 203 -38.29 -7.80 -11.27
C SER A 203 -38.37 -8.27 -9.82
N ASP A 204 -39.42 -7.85 -9.10
CA ASP A 204 -39.69 -8.27 -7.71
C ASP A 204 -39.81 -9.79 -7.55
N ALA A 205 -40.12 -10.51 -8.63
CA ALA A 205 -40.18 -11.97 -8.67
C ALA A 205 -38.80 -12.65 -8.83
N GLY A 206 -37.71 -11.87 -8.90
CA GLY A 206 -36.35 -12.38 -9.09
C GLY A 206 -36.01 -12.81 -10.51
N THR A 207 -36.92 -12.58 -11.47
CA THR A 207 -36.71 -12.89 -12.89
C THR A 207 -36.01 -11.71 -13.57
N THR A 208 -35.09 -12.00 -14.49
CA THR A 208 -34.44 -10.95 -15.29
C THR A 208 -35.45 -10.29 -16.23
N ALA A 209 -35.59 -8.96 -16.14
CA ALA A 209 -36.46 -8.16 -16.98
C ALA A 209 -35.91 -8.07 -18.42
N VAL A 210 -36.51 -8.83 -19.33
CA VAL A 210 -36.11 -8.88 -20.75
C VAL A 210 -36.99 -7.97 -21.60
N SER A 211 -38.30 -7.94 -21.34
CA SER A 211 -39.28 -7.14 -22.08
C SER A 211 -39.22 -5.65 -21.70
N PRO A 212 -39.60 -4.71 -22.59
CA PRO A 212 -39.75 -3.29 -22.25
C PRO A 212 -40.77 -3.03 -21.13
N LEU A 213 -41.83 -3.84 -21.04
CA LEU A 213 -42.83 -3.74 -19.96
C LEU A 213 -42.21 -4.08 -18.61
N ASP A 214 -41.52 -5.23 -18.53
CA ASP A 214 -40.84 -5.71 -17.31
C ASP A 214 -39.77 -4.74 -16.77
N LYS A 215 -39.30 -3.80 -17.60
CA LYS A 215 -38.29 -2.78 -17.22
C LYS A 215 -38.92 -1.46 -16.76
N ALA A 216 -40.22 -1.27 -16.99
CA ALA A 216 -40.95 -0.06 -16.65
C ALA A 216 -41.64 -0.13 -15.28
N ASP A 217 -41.89 -1.35 -14.79
CA ASP A 217 -42.31 -1.66 -13.43
C ASP A 217 -41.14 -1.54 -12.43
#